data_AF-A0A7C4MAY1-F1
#
_entry.id   AF-A0A7C4MAY1-F1
#
_cell.length_a   1.000
_cell.length_b   1.000
_cell.length_c   1.000
_cell.angle_alpha   90.00
_cell.angle_beta   90.00
_cell.angle_gamma   90.00
#
_symmetry.space_group_name_H-M   'P 1'
#
loop_
_entity.id
_entity.type
_entity.pdbx_description
1 polymer ?
#
loop_
_entity_poly.entity_id
_entity_poly.type
_entity_poly.pdbx_seq_one_letter_code
_entity_poly.pdbx_strand_id
1 'polypeptide(L)'
;MLRQLIMNWIDRVKLVVIGARQPGCPFFERLGSSIIIRVGGRYTAWLSMFIIYSKYFKGWADVVVENRHSYPLLTPLYVREPLVVVEHGLLGFNYFKCVQPHLAILGFIFEKLMGLLGYRRAHFVAVSSLCAMDLYKVGIPASNVCIVYPGVEIAQKPPGKKSPIPIVTFIGVMDD
;
A
#
# COMPACT_ATOMS: atom_id res chain seq x y z
N MET A 1 6.21 4.52 5.26
CA MET A 1 6.57 4.37 3.83
C MET A 1 5.80 5.32 2.90
N LEU A 2 4.45 5.31 2.87
CA LEU A 2 3.67 6.16 1.95
C LEU A 2 4.03 7.66 2.03
N ARG A 3 4.25 8.19 3.24
CA ARG A 3 4.68 9.59 3.43
C ARG A 3 6.02 9.90 2.76
N GLN A 4 7.02 9.01 2.84
CA GLN A 4 8.31 9.22 2.19
C GLN A 4 8.20 9.16 0.67
N LEU A 5 7.39 8.24 0.12
CA LEU A 5 7.10 8.20 -1.31
C LEU A 5 6.46 9.51 -1.79
N ILE A 6 5.46 10.01 -1.05
CA ILE A 6 4.80 11.29 -1.32
C ILE A 6 5.83 12.42 -1.33
N MET A 7 6.66 12.54 -0.29
CA MET A 7 7.66 13.61 -0.18
C MET A 7 8.69 13.59 -1.31
N ASN A 8 9.08 12.40 -1.80
CA ASN A 8 10.04 12.30 -2.91
C ASN A 8 9.45 12.77 -4.26
N TRP A 9 8.12 12.77 -4.40
CA TRP A 9 7.45 13.02 -5.68
C TRP A 9 6.74 14.38 -5.73
N ILE A 10 6.49 14.99 -4.57
CA ILE A 10 5.63 16.18 -4.44
C ILE A 10 6.10 17.38 -5.26
N ASP A 11 7.41 17.48 -5.50
CA ASP A 11 8.02 18.56 -6.30
C ASP A 11 8.20 18.20 -7.79
N ARG A 12 7.96 16.94 -8.16
CA ARG A 12 8.22 16.41 -9.50
C ARG A 12 6.96 16.17 -10.31
N VAL A 13 5.84 15.88 -9.64
CA VAL A 13 4.56 15.55 -10.27
C VAL A 13 3.40 16.18 -9.53
N LYS A 14 2.28 16.37 -10.22
CA LYS A 14 1.02 16.75 -9.57
C LYS A 14 0.40 15.51 -8.92
N LEU A 15 0.34 15.50 -7.59
CA LEU A 15 -0.11 14.33 -6.83
C LEU A 15 -1.47 14.55 -6.17
N VAL A 16 -2.34 13.54 -6.27
CA VAL A 16 -3.57 13.43 -5.49
C VAL A 16 -3.49 12.16 -4.66
N VAL A 17 -3.49 12.30 -3.34
CA VAL A 17 -3.46 11.16 -2.41
C VAL A 17 -4.85 10.99 -1.82
N ILE A 18 -5.45 9.82 -2.00
CA ILE A 18 -6.73 9.47 -1.37
C ILE A 18 -6.47 8.39 -0.33
N GLY A 19 -6.79 8.67 0.94
CA GLY A 19 -6.45 7.83 2.09
C GLY A 19 -7.61 7.68 3.07
N ALA A 20 -7.49 6.76 4.03
CA ALA A 20 -8.44 6.67 5.14
C ALA A 20 -8.30 7.88 6.09
N ARG A 21 -9.36 8.24 6.84
CA ARG A 21 -9.23 9.21 7.93
C ARG A 21 -8.27 8.71 9.01
N GLN A 22 -7.47 9.63 9.53
CA GLN A 22 -6.55 9.40 10.63
C GLN A 22 -6.87 10.39 11.75
N PRO A 23 -6.87 9.96 13.03
CA PRO A 23 -7.07 10.86 14.16
C PRO A 23 -6.10 12.05 14.10
N GLY A 24 -6.61 13.27 14.30
CA GLY A 24 -5.81 14.49 14.31
C GLY A 24 -5.37 15.03 12.94
N CYS A 25 -5.72 14.38 11.83
CA CYS A 25 -5.42 14.86 10.49
C CYS A 25 -6.63 15.55 9.82
N PRO A 26 -6.43 16.65 9.08
CA PRO A 26 -7.52 17.30 8.35
C PRO A 26 -8.02 16.41 7.22
N PHE A 27 -9.31 16.54 6.91
CA PHE A 27 -9.96 15.85 5.79
C PHE A 27 -9.29 16.17 4.45
N PHE A 28 -8.92 17.43 4.24
CA PHE A 28 -8.26 17.92 3.04
C PHE A 28 -7.01 18.68 3.45
N GLU A 29 -5.93 18.44 2.73
CA GLU A 29 -4.65 19.12 2.93
C GLU A 29 -4.01 19.38 1.58
N ARG A 30 -3.56 20.61 1.34
CA ARG A 30 -2.80 20.96 0.14
C ARG A 30 -1.34 21.15 0.53
N LEU A 31 -0.45 20.49 -0.19
CA LEU A 31 1.00 20.57 -0.04
C LEU A 31 1.58 20.99 -1.39
N GLY A 32 1.83 22.29 -1.55
CA GLY A 32 2.24 22.87 -2.83
C GLY A 32 1.19 22.65 -3.93
N SER A 33 1.60 22.02 -5.02
CA SER A 33 0.72 21.63 -6.15
C SER A 33 -0.09 20.35 -5.89
N SER A 34 0.24 19.62 -4.83
CA SER A 34 -0.34 18.32 -4.51
C SER A 34 -1.44 18.43 -3.46
N ILE A 35 -2.39 17.49 -3.49
CA ILE A 35 -3.51 17.45 -2.54
C ILE A 35 -3.65 16.08 -1.89
N ILE A 36 -4.04 16.07 -0.63
CA ILE A 36 -4.33 14.89 0.16
C ILE A 36 -5.80 14.97 0.59
N ILE A 37 -6.54 13.90 0.34
CA ILE A 37 -7.96 13.74 0.66
C ILE A 37 -8.10 12.49 1.55
N ARG A 38 -8.59 12.69 2.77
CA ARG A 38 -8.73 11.64 3.79
C ARG A 38 -10.20 11.31 4.04
N VAL A 39 -10.63 10.14 3.62
CA VAL A 39 -12.05 9.76 3.49
C VAL A 39 -12.35 8.41 4.14
N GLY A 40 -13.58 8.23 4.59
CA GLY A 40 -14.01 7.02 5.27
C GLY A 40 -13.25 6.72 6.56
N GLY A 41 -13.63 5.62 7.22
CA GLY A 41 -12.96 5.05 8.38
C GLY A 41 -12.23 3.75 8.03
N ARG A 42 -11.70 3.04 9.04
CA ARG A 42 -10.92 1.81 8.88
C ARG A 42 -11.55 0.77 7.94
N TYR A 43 -12.87 0.62 7.97
CA TYR A 43 -13.61 -0.36 7.17
C TYR A 43 -14.37 0.22 5.97
N THR A 44 -14.54 1.55 5.91
CA THR A 44 -15.33 2.24 4.87
C THR A 44 -14.50 3.09 3.91
N ALA A 45 -13.18 3.18 4.15
CA ALA A 45 -12.25 3.93 3.32
C ALA A 45 -12.25 3.44 1.87
N TRP A 46 -12.24 2.13 1.63
CA TRP A 46 -12.22 1.56 0.27
C TRP A 46 -13.45 2.01 -0.55
N LEU A 47 -14.64 1.99 0.04
CA LEU A 47 -15.87 2.44 -0.62
C LEU A 47 -15.84 3.96 -0.85
N SER A 48 -15.35 4.71 0.13
CA SER A 48 -15.23 6.17 0.02
C SER A 48 -14.23 6.57 -1.09
N MET A 49 -13.12 5.83 -1.21
CA MET A 49 -12.13 6.00 -2.27
C MET A 49 -12.74 5.70 -3.64
N PHE A 50 -13.48 4.60 -3.77
CA PHE A 50 -14.21 4.27 -5.00
C PHE A 50 -15.15 5.40 -5.43
N ILE A 51 -15.98 5.92 -4.51
CA ILE A 51 -16.95 6.99 -4.79
C ILE A 51 -16.22 8.27 -5.24
N ILE A 52 -15.21 8.69 -4.49
CA ILE A 52 -14.51 9.95 -4.77
C ILE A 52 -13.71 9.87 -6.05
N TYR A 53 -13.03 8.75 -6.29
CA TYR A 53 -12.32 8.53 -7.54
C TYR A 53 -13.29 8.60 -8.72
N SER A 54 -14.36 7.81 -8.66
CA SER A 54 -15.33 7.71 -9.76
C SER A 54 -16.02 9.03 -10.07
N LYS A 55 -16.24 9.87 -9.05
CA LYS A 55 -16.94 11.16 -9.20
C LYS A 55 -16.03 12.30 -9.65
N TYR A 56 -14.77 12.33 -9.23
CA TYR A 56 -13.92 13.51 -9.38
C TYR A 56 -12.58 13.29 -10.08
N PHE A 57 -12.08 12.06 -10.14
CA PHE A 57 -10.71 11.77 -10.61
C PHE A 57 -10.62 10.76 -11.75
N LYS A 58 -11.76 10.25 -12.24
CA LYS A 58 -11.78 9.40 -13.42
C LYS A 58 -11.25 10.15 -14.64
N GLY A 59 -10.21 9.60 -15.27
CA GLY A 59 -9.47 10.15 -16.40
C GLY A 59 -8.51 11.27 -16.04
N TRP A 60 -8.31 11.56 -14.76
CA TRP A 60 -7.50 12.70 -14.32
C TRP A 60 -5.99 12.40 -14.27
N ALA A 61 -5.62 11.16 -13.94
CA ALA A 61 -4.24 10.76 -13.73
C ALA A 61 -3.67 10.02 -14.95
N ASP A 62 -2.40 10.28 -15.28
CA ASP A 62 -1.66 9.47 -16.25
C ASP A 62 -1.35 8.06 -15.71
N VAL A 63 -1.17 7.96 -14.38
CA VAL A 63 -0.90 6.71 -13.66
C VAL A 63 -1.58 6.76 -12.29
N VAL A 64 -2.22 5.65 -11.91
CA VAL A 64 -2.78 5.45 -10.57
C VAL A 64 -1.91 4.48 -9.80
N VAL A 65 -1.58 4.85 -8.55
CA VAL A 65 -0.79 4.01 -7.65
C VAL A 65 -1.65 3.55 -6.48
N GLU A 66 -1.88 2.25 -6.38
CA GLU A 66 -2.46 1.61 -5.20
C GLU A 66 -1.33 1.18 -4.26
N ASN A 67 -1.25 1.78 -3.06
CA ASN A 67 -0.31 1.34 -2.03
C ASN A 67 -1.02 0.42 -1.03
N ARG A 68 -0.87 -0.90 -1.22
CA ARG A 68 -1.67 -1.92 -0.53
C ARG A 68 -0.95 -2.48 0.70
N HIS A 69 -1.59 -2.36 1.85
CA HIS A 69 -1.12 -2.92 3.13
C HIS A 69 -2.10 -3.90 3.76
N SER A 70 -3.30 -4.03 3.19
CA SER A 70 -4.38 -4.85 3.75
C SER A 70 -5.28 -5.33 2.61
N TYR A 71 -6.59 -5.12 2.74
CA TYR A 71 -7.58 -5.48 1.75
C TYR A 71 -7.25 -4.86 0.38
N PRO A 72 -7.43 -5.62 -0.72
CA PRO A 72 -7.42 -5.06 -2.06
C PRO A 72 -8.46 -3.94 -2.15
N LEU A 73 -8.09 -2.78 -2.70
CA LEU A 73 -9.04 -1.69 -2.91
C LEU A 73 -9.99 -1.97 -4.09
N LEU A 74 -9.78 -3.07 -4.81
CA LEU A 74 -10.51 -3.45 -6.02
C LEU A 74 -10.41 -2.37 -7.11
N THR A 75 -9.26 -1.69 -7.17
CA THR A 75 -8.98 -0.62 -8.14
C THR A 75 -9.23 -1.01 -9.59
N PRO A 76 -8.96 -2.25 -10.07
CA PRO A 76 -9.22 -2.60 -11.47
C PRO A 76 -10.72 -2.56 -11.84
N LEU A 77 -11.63 -2.53 -10.86
CA LEU A 77 -13.07 -2.44 -11.13
C LEU A 77 -13.51 -1.02 -11.52
N TYR A 78 -12.71 0.01 -11.19
CA TYR A 78 -13.13 1.41 -11.36
C TYR A 78 -12.05 2.34 -11.91
N VAL A 79 -10.79 1.92 -11.89
CA VAL A 79 -9.65 2.58 -12.53
C VAL A 79 -9.44 1.95 -13.92
N ARG A 80 -9.38 2.79 -14.96
CA ARG A 80 -9.09 2.37 -16.34
C ARG A 80 -7.71 2.81 -16.83
N GLU A 81 -7.11 3.73 -16.09
CA GLU A 81 -5.78 4.29 -16.26
C GLU A 81 -4.71 3.24 -15.95
N PRO A 82 -3.48 3.41 -16.44
CA PRO A 82 -2.35 2.58 -16.03
C PRO A 82 -2.25 2.46 -14.51
N LEU A 83 -2.35 1.23 -14.02
CA LEU A 83 -2.40 0.91 -12.59
C LEU A 83 -1.09 0.28 -12.15
N VAL A 84 -0.45 0.91 -11.16
CA VAL A 84 0.69 0.37 -10.43
C VAL A 84 0.25 0.02 -9.02
N VAL A 85 0.56 -1.17 -8.55
CA VAL A 85 0.24 -1.61 -7.20
C VAL A 85 1.51 -1.90 -6.42
N VAL A 86 1.77 -1.09 -5.39
CA VAL A 86 2.86 -1.33 -4.45
C VAL A 86 2.37 -2.31 -3.41
N GLU A 87 2.96 -3.51 -3.42
CA GLU A 87 2.53 -4.60 -2.57
C GLU A 87 3.54 -4.88 -1.46
N HIS A 88 3.03 -4.87 -0.22
CA HIS A 88 3.83 -5.05 0.98
C HIS A 88 3.82 -6.48 1.51
N GLY A 89 2.84 -7.28 1.12
CA GLY A 89 2.72 -8.68 1.51
C GLY A 89 1.26 -9.08 1.62
N LEU A 90 0.97 -10.28 1.11
CA LEU A 90 -0.34 -10.91 1.24
C LEU A 90 -0.55 -11.37 2.69
N LEU A 91 -1.71 -11.08 3.26
CA LEU A 91 -2.01 -11.43 4.66
C LEU A 91 -2.43 -12.89 4.79
N GLY A 92 -3.14 -13.44 3.81
CA GLY A 92 -3.63 -14.81 3.82
C GLY A 92 -4.41 -15.16 5.10
N PHE A 93 -4.04 -16.23 5.79
CA PHE A 93 -4.72 -16.63 7.02
C PHE A 93 -4.53 -15.65 8.19
N ASN A 94 -3.58 -14.71 8.10
CA ASN A 94 -3.39 -13.71 9.15
C ASN A 94 -4.57 -12.75 9.27
N TYR A 95 -5.43 -12.64 8.25
CA TYR A 95 -6.69 -11.89 8.37
C TYR A 95 -7.53 -12.34 9.58
N PHE A 96 -7.57 -13.64 9.89
CA PHE A 96 -8.35 -14.19 11.02
C PHE A 96 -7.82 -13.78 12.39
N LYS A 97 -6.57 -13.29 12.46
CA LYS A 97 -5.96 -12.77 13.69
C LYS A 97 -6.15 -11.25 13.84
N CYS A 98 -6.38 -10.54 12.74
CA CYS A 98 -6.36 -9.07 12.72
C CYS A 98 -7.75 -8.42 12.73
N VAL A 99 -8.80 -9.14 12.33
CA VAL A 99 -10.16 -8.61 12.17
C VAL A 99 -11.22 -9.63 12.56
N GLN A 100 -12.48 -9.19 12.64
CA GLN A 100 -13.62 -10.07 12.89
C GLN A 100 -13.72 -11.16 11.81
N PRO A 101 -14.18 -12.39 12.15
CA PRO A 101 -14.14 -13.54 11.24
C PRO A 101 -14.80 -13.31 9.87
N HIS A 102 -15.92 -12.60 9.82
CA HIS A 102 -16.60 -12.30 8.55
C HIS A 102 -15.78 -11.36 7.65
N LEU A 103 -15.10 -10.36 8.23
CA LEU A 103 -14.18 -9.49 7.49
C LEU A 103 -12.90 -10.24 7.11
N ALA A 104 -12.47 -11.22 7.92
CA ALA A 104 -11.31 -12.04 7.60
C ALA A 104 -11.54 -12.90 6.37
N ILE A 105 -12.71 -13.54 6.29
CA ILE A 105 -13.14 -14.34 5.15
C ILE A 105 -13.16 -13.49 3.87
N LEU A 106 -13.74 -12.28 3.93
CA LEU A 106 -13.76 -11.37 2.79
C LEU A 106 -12.35 -11.00 2.32
N GLY A 107 -11.46 -10.67 3.24
CA GLY A 107 -10.07 -10.34 2.92
C GLY A 107 -9.34 -11.50 2.26
N PHE A 108 -9.46 -12.69 2.86
CA PHE A 108 -8.88 -13.92 2.33
C PHE A 108 -9.39 -14.23 0.92
N ILE A 109 -10.71 -14.12 0.70
CA ILE A 109 -11.32 -14.37 -0.61
C ILE A 109 -10.84 -13.34 -1.64
N PHE A 110 -10.89 -12.05 -1.34
CA PHE A 110 -10.46 -11.02 -2.28
C PHE A 110 -8.98 -11.15 -2.64
N GLU A 111 -8.13 -11.51 -1.66
CA GLU A 111 -6.72 -11.75 -1.89
C GLU A 111 -6.48 -12.94 -2.84
N LYS A 112 -7.19 -14.05 -2.62
CA LYS A 112 -7.11 -15.23 -3.51
C LYS A 112 -7.67 -14.97 -4.90
N LEU A 113 -8.68 -14.12 -5.00
CA LEU A 113 -9.34 -13.77 -6.26
C LEU A 113 -8.68 -12.59 -6.98
N MET A 114 -7.57 -12.04 -6.49
CA MET A 114 -6.91 -10.89 -7.13
C MET A 114 -6.68 -11.11 -8.63
N GLY A 115 -6.18 -12.27 -9.03
CA GLY A 115 -5.98 -12.61 -10.43
C GLY A 115 -7.27 -12.56 -11.26
N LEU A 116 -8.42 -12.88 -10.67
CA LEU A 116 -9.74 -12.84 -11.32
C LEU A 116 -10.38 -11.44 -11.27
N LEU A 117 -10.04 -10.62 -10.28
CA LEU A 117 -10.55 -9.26 -10.07
C LEU A 117 -9.84 -8.21 -10.95
N GLY A 118 -9.27 -8.61 -12.08
CA GLY A 118 -8.66 -7.70 -13.06
C GLY A 118 -7.22 -7.26 -12.72
N TYR A 119 -6.67 -7.65 -11.57
CA TYR A 119 -5.30 -7.26 -11.21
C TYR A 119 -4.23 -7.87 -12.11
N ARG A 120 -4.54 -8.90 -12.91
CA ARG A 120 -3.60 -9.45 -13.91
C ARG A 120 -3.10 -8.43 -14.93
N ARG A 121 -3.80 -7.31 -15.11
CA ARG A 121 -3.42 -6.23 -16.04
C ARG A 121 -2.61 -5.11 -15.36
N ALA A 122 -2.55 -5.11 -14.03
CA ALA A 122 -1.82 -4.10 -13.28
C ALA A 122 -0.32 -4.44 -13.21
N HIS A 123 0.52 -3.42 -13.05
CA HIS A 123 1.94 -3.59 -12.75
C HIS A 123 2.15 -3.60 -11.24
N PHE A 124 2.87 -4.58 -10.72
CA PHE A 124 3.13 -4.74 -9.30
C PHE A 124 4.55 -4.36 -8.96
N VAL A 125 4.70 -3.62 -7.87
CA VAL A 125 5.98 -3.38 -7.20
C VAL A 125 5.97 -4.20 -5.91
N ALA A 126 6.64 -5.34 -5.92
CA ALA A 126 6.80 -6.20 -4.76
C ALA A 126 7.98 -5.72 -3.91
N VAL A 127 7.76 -5.52 -2.60
CA VAL A 127 8.81 -5.05 -1.68
C VAL A 127 9.88 -6.11 -1.35
N SER A 128 9.66 -7.36 -1.75
CA SER A 128 10.59 -8.47 -1.52
C SER A 128 10.36 -9.61 -2.52
N SER A 129 11.34 -10.51 -2.61
CA SER A 129 11.21 -11.74 -3.41
C SER A 129 10.10 -12.67 -2.89
N LEU A 130 9.93 -12.75 -1.56
CA LEU A 130 8.84 -13.51 -0.95
C LEU A 130 7.47 -12.95 -1.34
N CYS A 131 7.32 -11.63 -1.29
CA CYS A 131 6.12 -10.94 -1.74
C CYS A 131 5.81 -11.24 -3.22
N ALA A 132 6.84 -11.24 -4.08
CA ALA A 132 6.67 -11.60 -5.49
C ALA A 132 6.20 -13.05 -5.68
N MET A 133 6.77 -13.99 -4.92
CA MET A 133 6.32 -15.40 -4.95
C MET A 133 4.86 -15.55 -4.56
N ASP A 134 4.40 -14.80 -3.56
CA ASP A 134 3.00 -14.85 -3.13
C ASP A 134 2.05 -14.26 -4.18
N LEU A 135 2.47 -13.21 -4.89
CA LEU A 135 1.72 -12.66 -6.03
C LEU A 135 1.56 -13.69 -7.17
N TYR A 136 2.60 -14.47 -7.45
CA TYR A 136 2.52 -15.53 -8.46
C TYR A 136 1.50 -16.60 -8.08
N LYS A 137 1.44 -16.97 -6.79
CA LYS A 137 0.47 -17.97 -6.28
C LYS A 137 -0.98 -17.52 -6.41
N VAL A 138 -1.25 -16.21 -6.38
CA VAL A 138 -2.61 -15.66 -6.58
C VAL A 138 -2.90 -15.30 -8.05
N GLY A 139 -2.04 -15.77 -8.96
CA GLY A 139 -2.28 -15.71 -10.41
C GLY A 139 -1.85 -14.41 -11.08
N ILE A 140 -0.98 -13.61 -10.45
CA ILE A 140 -0.37 -12.44 -11.08
C ILE A 140 0.80 -12.89 -11.99
N PRO A 141 0.82 -12.49 -13.28
CA PRO A 141 1.90 -12.86 -14.19
C PRO A 141 3.25 -12.28 -13.75
N ALA A 142 4.32 -13.08 -13.84
CA ALA A 142 5.67 -12.64 -13.51
C ALA A 142 6.14 -11.44 -14.34
N SER A 143 5.71 -11.34 -15.60
CA SER A 143 5.96 -10.19 -16.48
C SER A 143 5.45 -8.86 -15.92
N ASN A 144 4.49 -8.91 -15.00
CA ASN A 144 3.85 -7.74 -14.43
C ASN A 144 4.34 -7.45 -13.02
N VAL A 145 5.33 -8.19 -12.50
CA VAL A 145 5.87 -7.99 -11.15
C VAL A 145 7.32 -7.53 -11.24
N CYS A 146 7.60 -6.37 -10.64
CA CYS A 146 8.94 -5.85 -10.42
C CYS A 146 9.25 -5.89 -8.92
N ILE A 147 10.44 -6.38 -8.55
CA ILE A 147 10.89 -6.40 -7.15
C ILE A 147 11.68 -5.13 -6.87
N VAL A 148 11.22 -4.33 -5.91
CA VAL A 148 11.92 -3.12 -5.46
C VAL A 148 12.04 -3.17 -3.94
N TYR A 149 13.25 -3.40 -3.46
CA TYR A 149 13.53 -3.43 -2.03
C TYR A 149 13.37 -2.04 -1.40
N PRO A 150 12.58 -1.89 -0.32
CA PRO A 150 12.47 -0.63 0.39
C PRO A 150 13.82 -0.15 0.90
N GLY A 151 14.17 1.09 0.57
CA GLY A 151 15.32 1.76 1.15
C GLY A 151 15.07 2.11 2.62
N VAL A 152 16.11 2.05 3.44
CA VAL A 152 16.12 2.62 4.79
C VAL A 152 16.87 3.95 4.75
N GLU A 153 16.36 4.95 5.47
CA GLU A 153 17.08 6.20 5.64
C GLU A 153 18.25 5.95 6.58
N ILE A 154 19.46 5.88 6.01
CA ILE A 154 20.68 5.71 6.79
C ILE A 154 21.02 7.09 7.33
N ALA A 155 20.78 7.30 8.63
CA ALA A 155 21.29 8.48 9.31
C ALA A 155 22.81 8.55 9.05
N GLN A 156 23.30 9.67 8.54
CA GLN A 156 24.72 9.91 8.23
C GLN A 156 25.59 10.02 9.51
N LYS A 157 25.26 9.32 10.58
CA LYS A 157 26.07 9.29 11.80
C LYS A 157 27.14 8.22 11.66
N PRO A 158 28.40 8.52 11.96
CA PRO A 158 29.44 7.49 12.03
C PRO A 158 29.02 6.42 13.05
N PRO A 159 29.36 5.14 12.80
CA PRO A 159 29.09 4.09 13.77
C PRO A 159 29.74 4.45 15.11
N GLY A 160 29.01 4.26 16.21
CA GLY A 160 29.51 4.53 17.55
C GLY A 160 30.64 3.57 17.96
N LYS A 161 31.32 3.86 19.09
CA LYS A 161 32.32 2.95 19.66
C LYS A 161 31.67 1.61 20.02
N LYS A 162 32.30 0.51 19.62
CA LYS A 162 31.86 -0.85 19.99
C LYS A 162 31.88 -1.00 21.52
N SER A 163 30.82 -1.59 22.08
CA SER A 163 30.73 -1.86 23.52
C SER A 163 31.81 -2.87 23.95
N PRO A 164 32.48 -2.66 25.11
CA PRO A 164 33.42 -3.63 25.68
C PRO A 164 32.74 -4.88 26.25
N ILE A 165 31.42 -4.81 26.50
CA ILE A 165 30.60 -5.95 26.93
C ILE A 165 29.65 -6.39 25.81
N PRO A 166 29.33 -7.70 25.69
CA PRO A 166 28.36 -8.19 24.73
C PRO A 166 26.99 -7.55 24.94
N ILE A 167 26.43 -6.94 23.88
CA ILE A 167 25.07 -6.38 23.87
C ILE A 167 24.26 -7.16 22.84
N VAL A 168 23.11 -7.68 23.27
CA VAL A 168 22.09 -8.25 22.38
C VAL A 168 20.98 -7.21 22.23
N THR A 169 20.63 -6.89 20.98
CA THR A 169 19.55 -5.95 20.67
C THR A 169 18.49 -6.68 19.87
N PHE A 170 17.24 -6.60 20.32
CA PHE A 170 16.06 -7.05 19.59
C PHE A 170 15.32 -5.82 19.06
N ILE A 171 15.01 -5.83 17.76
CA ILE A 171 14.16 -4.82 17.12
C ILE A 171 13.01 -5.56 16.47
N GLY A 172 11.82 -5.38 17.03
CA GLY A 172 10.60 -6.03 16.59
C GLY A 172 9.43 -5.59 17.44
N VAL A 173 8.23 -5.98 17.04
CA VAL A 173 7.05 -5.89 17.91
C VAL A 173 7.10 -7.09 18.84
N MET A 174 6.93 -6.85 20.14
CA MET A 174 6.75 -7.90 21.13
C MET A 174 5.25 -8.10 21.23
N ASP A 175 4.74 -9.09 20.49
CA ASP A 175 3.34 -9.52 20.61
C ASP A 175 3.27 -10.52 21.77
N ASP A 176 2.39 -10.27 22.75
CA ASP A 176 2.15 -11.13 23.93
C ASP A 176 1.54 -12.50 23.57
#